data_AF-A0A3C0FAH8-F1
#
_entry.id   AF-A0A3C0FAH8-F1
#
_cell.length_a   1.000
_cell.length_b   1.000
_cell.length_c   1.000
_cell.angle_alpha   90.00
_cell.angle_beta   90.00
_cell.angle_gamma   90.00
#
_symmetry.space_group_name_H-M   'P 1'
#
loop_
_entity.id
_entity.type
_entity.pdbx_description
1 polymer ?
#
loop_
_entity_poly.entity_id
_entity_poly.type
_entity_poly.pdbx_seq_one_letter_code
_entity_poly.pdbx_strand_id
1 'polypeptide(L)'
;MAASTTESIMDIALGLAGLTAIPGDSAIYHPGRGISKVLFGVDMGSAELAVAAQLGFDLAIGHHPPLTAALPAGEVYRRHAELMIVATNIANHVSVFP
;
A
#
# COMPACT_ATOMS: atom_id res chain seq x y z
N MET A 1 -21.38 14.25 4.31
CA MET A 1 -20.41 13.47 3.52
C MET A 1 -20.57 12.00 3.89
N ALA A 2 -20.43 11.08 2.94
CA ALA A 2 -20.45 9.65 3.26
C ALA A 2 -19.29 9.32 4.22
N ALA A 3 -19.50 8.40 5.16
CA ALA A 3 -18.48 7.98 6.09
C ALA A 3 -17.36 7.21 5.36
N SER A 4 -16.13 7.70 5.39
CA SER A 4 -14.98 7.04 4.76
C SER A 4 -14.68 5.70 5.43
N THR A 5 -14.37 4.68 4.62
CA THR A 5 -13.87 3.37 5.06
C THR A 5 -12.43 3.15 4.63
N THR A 6 -11.74 2.19 5.25
CA THR A 6 -10.38 1.79 4.86
C THR A 6 -10.30 1.37 3.40
N GLU A 7 -11.33 0.67 2.90
CA GLU A 7 -11.42 0.22 1.51
C GLU A 7 -11.57 1.41 0.58
N SER A 8 -12.45 2.36 0.89
CA SER A 8 -12.61 3.57 0.07
C SER A 8 -11.34 4.42 -0.02
N ILE A 9 -10.53 4.44 1.06
CA ILE A 9 -9.25 5.15 1.09
C ILE A 9 -8.20 4.39 0.26
N MET A 10 -8.18 3.06 0.36
CA MET A 10 -7.32 2.22 -0.47
C MET A 10 -7.68 2.38 -1.96
N ASP A 11 -8.95 2.40 -2.32
CA ASP A 11 -9.42 2.59 -3.69
C ASP A 11 -8.95 3.94 -4.28
N ILE A 12 -8.92 5.00 -3.47
CA ILE A 12 -8.36 6.30 -3.88
C ILE A 12 -6.87 6.15 -4.20
N ALA A 13 -6.08 5.50 -3.32
CA ALA A 13 -4.66 5.30 -3.54
C ALA A 13 -4.39 4.45 -4.80
N LEU A 14 -5.16 3.37 -5.00
CA LEU A 14 -5.09 2.53 -6.19
C LEU A 14 -5.43 3.32 -7.47
N GLY A 15 -6.50 4.12 -7.43
CA GLY A 15 -6.90 4.97 -8.55
C GLY A 15 -5.84 6.00 -8.91
N LEU A 16 -5.21 6.64 -7.91
CA LEU A 16 -4.10 7.57 -8.12
C LEU A 16 -2.85 6.88 -8.69
N ALA A 17 -2.58 5.64 -8.30
CA ALA A 17 -1.45 4.85 -8.77
C ALA A 17 -1.71 4.15 -10.12
N GLY A 18 -2.94 4.18 -10.64
CA GLY A 18 -3.32 3.42 -11.84
C GLY A 18 -3.33 1.91 -11.63
N LEU A 19 -3.55 1.45 -10.40
CA LEU A 19 -3.61 0.04 -10.03
C LEU A 19 -5.06 -0.42 -9.85
N THR A 20 -5.35 -1.69 -10.19
CA THR A 20 -6.68 -2.30 -10.03
C THR A 20 -6.74 -3.30 -8.88
N ALA A 21 -5.62 -3.55 -8.21
CA ALA A 21 -5.50 -4.49 -7.10
C ALA A 21 -4.44 -3.99 -6.11
N ILE A 22 -4.60 -4.35 -4.84
CA ILE A 22 -3.63 -4.04 -3.78
C ILE A 22 -2.32 -4.77 -4.09
N PRO A 23 -1.18 -4.06 -4.23
CA PRO A 23 0.11 -4.70 -4.47
C PRO A 23 0.59 -5.48 -3.25
N GLY A 24 1.47 -6.47 -3.46
CA GLY A 24 1.92 -7.39 -2.42
C GLY A 24 2.67 -6.78 -1.23
N ASP A 25 3.03 -5.49 -1.30
CA ASP A 25 3.68 -4.72 -0.24
C ASP A 25 2.70 -3.78 0.51
N SER A 26 1.41 -3.84 0.21
CA SER A 26 0.37 -3.00 0.80
C SER A 26 -0.75 -3.87 1.37
N ALA A 27 -1.38 -3.42 2.45
CA ALA A 27 -2.56 -4.11 3.00
C ALA A 27 -3.41 -3.22 3.90
N ILE A 28 -4.67 -3.64 4.08
CA ILE A 28 -5.53 -3.18 5.18
C ILE A 28 -5.42 -4.23 6.29
N TYR A 29 -4.72 -3.92 7.38
CA TYR A 29 -4.57 -4.83 8.52
C TYR A 29 -5.80 -4.89 9.42
N HIS A 30 -6.49 -3.75 9.58
CA HIS A 30 -7.68 -3.64 10.41
C HIS A 30 -8.73 -2.79 9.69
N PRO A 31 -9.81 -3.39 9.17
CA PRO A 31 -10.88 -2.64 8.51
C PRO A 31 -11.51 -1.58 9.44
N GLY A 32 -11.88 -0.44 8.87
CA GLY A 32 -12.41 0.70 9.61
C GLY A 32 -13.49 1.46 8.82
N ARG A 33 -14.38 2.14 9.54
CA ARG A 33 -15.47 2.95 8.98
C ARG A 33 -15.68 4.21 9.81
N GLY A 34 -16.24 5.25 9.21
CA GLY A 34 -16.46 6.52 9.91
C GLY A 34 -15.17 7.32 10.09
N ILE A 35 -14.19 7.13 9.21
CA ILE A 35 -12.86 7.71 9.32
C ILE A 35 -12.92 9.19 8.98
N SER A 36 -12.51 10.03 9.93
CA SER A 36 -12.51 11.49 9.81
C SER A 36 -11.15 12.11 10.15
N LYS A 37 -10.34 11.44 10.98
CA LYS A 37 -9.03 11.89 11.43
C LYS A 37 -7.98 10.80 11.19
N VAL A 38 -7.03 11.08 10.31
CA VAL A 38 -6.00 10.11 9.87
C VAL A 38 -4.61 10.56 10.28
N LEU A 39 -3.83 9.65 10.87
CA LEU A 39 -2.38 9.81 11.04
C LEU A 39 -1.69 9.11 9.86
N PHE A 40 -0.87 9.82 9.11
CA PHE A 40 -0.11 9.28 7.98
C PHE A 40 1.39 9.48 8.24
N GLY A 41 2.17 8.40 8.15
CA GLY A 41 3.61 8.42 8.38
C GLY A 41 4.37 7.58 7.36
N VAL A 42 5.65 7.90 7.16
CA VAL A 42 6.53 7.06 6.34
C VAL A 42 6.76 5.73 7.04
N ASP A 43 7.24 5.82 8.28
CA ASP A 43 7.42 4.69 9.20
C ASP A 43 6.34 4.72 10.27
N MET A 44 5.67 3.58 10.48
CA MET A 44 4.63 3.43 11.47
C MET A 44 4.89 2.16 12.29
N GLY A 45 5.30 2.34 13.54
CA GLY A 45 5.52 1.29 14.51
C GLY A 45 4.51 1.34 15.66
N SER A 46 4.74 0.52 16.67
CA SER A 46 3.89 0.44 17.85
C SER A 46 3.80 1.77 18.62
N ALA A 47 4.88 2.56 18.64
CA ALA A 47 4.91 3.86 19.30
C ALA A 47 3.96 4.86 18.61
N GLU A 48 4.02 4.96 17.27
CA GLU A 48 3.17 5.86 16.50
C GLU A 48 1.70 5.44 16.59
N LEU A 49 1.41 4.13 16.56
CA LEU A 49 0.05 3.61 16.78
C LEU A 49 -0.48 3.94 18.17
N ALA A 50 0.36 3.85 19.21
CA ALA A 50 -0.03 4.24 20.57
C ALA A 50 -0.35 5.74 20.67
N VAL A 51 0.45 6.58 20.03
CA VAL A 51 0.19 8.03 19.94
C VAL A 51 -1.09 8.32 19.16
N ALA A 52 -1.33 7.61 18.05
CA ALA A 52 -2.56 7.75 17.26
C ALA A 52 -3.81 7.47 18.10
N ALA A 53 -3.78 6.39 18.89
CA ALA A 53 -4.86 6.04 19.80
C ALA A 53 -5.06 7.10 20.90
N GLN A 54 -3.98 7.56 21.54
CA GLN A 54 -4.04 8.59 22.59
C GLN A 54 -4.60 9.93 22.09
N LEU A 55 -4.30 10.30 20.84
CA LEU A 55 -4.76 11.54 20.22
C LEU A 55 -6.11 11.40 19.49
N GLY A 56 -6.76 10.24 19.59
CA GLY A 56 -8.09 9.99 19.03
C GLY A 56 -8.13 10.05 17.50
N PHE A 57 -7.11 9.50 16.84
CA PHE A 57 -7.15 9.27 15.39
C PHE A 57 -8.01 8.03 15.08
N ASP A 58 -8.74 8.07 13.97
CA ASP A 58 -9.61 6.98 13.52
C ASP A 58 -8.84 5.94 12.68
N LEU A 59 -7.73 6.36 12.06
CA LEU A 59 -6.91 5.55 11.18
C LEU A 59 -5.44 5.98 11.27
N ALA A 60 -4.55 4.98 11.20
CA ALA A 60 -3.12 5.16 11.03
C ALA A 60 -2.68 4.49 9.72
N ILE A 61 -1.95 5.21 8.86
CA ILE A 61 -1.44 4.71 7.58
C ILE A 61 0.08 4.83 7.57
N GLY A 62 0.76 3.71 7.32
CA GLY A 62 2.21 3.66 7.08
C GLY A 62 2.52 3.51 5.60
N HIS A 63 3.53 4.22 5.11
CA HIS A 63 4.04 4.04 3.76
C HIS A 63 4.86 2.75 3.65
N HIS A 64 5.80 2.54 4.58
CA HIS A 64 6.60 1.33 4.58
C HIS A 64 5.77 0.15 5.08
N PRO A 65 5.83 -1.01 4.41
CA PRO A 65 5.22 -2.22 4.93
C PRO A 65 5.84 -2.57 6.28
N PRO A 66 5.04 -2.97 7.29
CA PRO A 66 5.59 -3.54 8.50
C PRO A 66 6.33 -4.84 8.14
N LEU A 67 7.45 -5.10 8.81
CA LEU A 67 8.30 -6.29 8.60
C LEU A 67 7.59 -7.56 9.10
N THR A 68 6.58 -8.01 8.36
CA THR A 68 5.75 -9.17 8.69
C THR A 68 5.79 -10.17 7.53
N ALA A 69 5.70 -11.46 7.84
CA ALA A 69 5.58 -12.51 6.82
C ALA A 69 4.20 -12.53 6.13
N ALA A 70 3.27 -11.64 6.53
CA ALA A 70 1.91 -11.60 6.01
C ALA A 70 1.80 -10.96 4.62
N LEU A 71 2.84 -10.26 4.18
CA LEU A 71 2.88 -9.60 2.89
C LEU A 71 3.81 -10.35 1.91
N PRO A 72 3.34 -10.70 0.69
CA PRO A 72 4.21 -11.19 -0.37
C PRO A 72 4.98 -10.02 -1.00
N ALA A 73 5.68 -9.21 -0.20
CA ALA A 73 6.39 -8.01 -0.65
C ALA A 73 7.50 -8.32 -1.67
N GLY A 74 7.92 -9.58 -1.81
CA GLY A 74 8.82 -10.00 -2.88
C GLY A 74 8.23 -9.85 -4.28
N GLU A 75 6.90 -9.94 -4.42
CA GLU A 75 6.23 -9.90 -5.73
C GLU A 75 6.35 -8.55 -6.42
N VAL A 76 6.42 -7.45 -5.65
CA VAL A 76 6.52 -6.10 -6.24
C VAL A 76 7.84 -5.89 -6.97
N TYR A 77 8.89 -6.67 -6.65
CA TYR A 77 10.16 -6.59 -7.38
C TYR A 77 10.05 -7.03 -8.83
N ARG A 78 9.01 -7.81 -9.22
CA ARG A 78 8.77 -8.17 -10.62
C ARG A 78 8.58 -6.92 -11.49
N ARG A 79 8.10 -5.82 -10.92
CA ARG A 79 7.95 -4.53 -11.61
C ARG A 79 9.28 -3.98 -12.11
N HIS A 80 10.41 -4.26 -11.45
CA HIS A 80 11.72 -3.84 -11.96
C HIS A 80 12.04 -4.47 -13.32
N ALA A 81 11.73 -5.76 -13.52
CA ALA A 81 11.95 -6.42 -14.80
C ALA A 81 11.12 -5.77 -15.91
N GLU A 82 9.85 -5.47 -15.63
CA GLU A 82 8.98 -4.76 -16.58
C GLU A 82 9.51 -3.38 -16.94
N LEU A 83 9.95 -2.60 -15.94
CA LEU A 83 10.51 -1.27 -16.15
C LEU A 83 11.82 -1.33 -16.97
N MET A 84 12.67 -2.34 -16.73
CA MET A 84 13.87 -2.56 -17.54
C MET A 84 13.53 -2.91 -19.00
N ILE A 85 12.54 -3.76 -19.24
CA ILE A 85 12.08 -4.10 -20.61
C ILE A 85 11.60 -2.84 -21.33
N VAL A 86 10.78 -2.02 -20.66
CA VAL A 86 10.27 -0.75 -21.21
C VAL A 86 11.41 0.22 -21.51
N ALA A 87 12.34 0.40 -20.57
CA ALA A 87 13.44 1.36 -20.70
C ALA A 87 14.46 1.00 -21.77
N THR A 88 14.64 -0.30 -22.05
CA THR A 88 15.68 -0.80 -22.97
C THR A 88 15.15 -1.10 -24.38
N ASN A 89 13.84 -1.03 -24.61
CA ASN A 89 13.20 -1.37 -25.88
C ASN A 89 13.50 -2.80 -26.37
N ILE A 90 13.87 -3.72 -25.46
CA ILE A 90 14.07 -5.17 -25.77
C ILE A 90 12.70 -5.86 -25.84
N ALA A 91 11.74 -5.24 -26.53
CA ALA A 91 10.41 -5.81 -26.76
C ALA A 91 10.42 -6.98 -27.76
N ASN A 92 11.58 -7.36 -28.32
CA ASN A 92 11.69 -8.44 -29.28
C ASN A 92 12.44 -9.70 -28.81
N HIS A 93 13.04 -9.73 -27.61
CA HIS A 93 13.94 -10.85 -27.24
C HIS A 93 13.89 -11.38 -25.79
N VAL A 94 13.02 -10.89 -24.90
CA VAL A 94 12.97 -11.41 -23.52
C VAL A 94 11.63 -12.08 -23.24
N SER A 95 11.60 -13.40 -23.37
CA SER A 95 10.55 -14.25 -22.84
C SER A 95 10.72 -14.34 -21.32
N VAL A 96 9.86 -13.67 -20.56
CA VAL A 96 9.76 -13.89 -19.10
C VAL A 96 8.77 -15.02 -18.88
N PHE A 97 9.27 -16.23 -18.62
CA PHE A 97 8.44 -17.38 -18.26
C PHE A 97 7.98 -17.27 -16.79
N PRO A 98 6.84 -17.89 -16.43
CA PRO A 98 6.25 -17.83 -15.10
C PRO A 98 7.14 -18.44 -14.01
#